data_AF-A0A1I8JG20-F1
#
_entry.id   AF-A0A1I8JG20-F1
#
_cell.length_a   1.000
_cell.length_b   1.000
_cell.length_c   1.000
_cell.angle_alpha   90.00
_cell.angle_beta   90.00
_cell.angle_gamma   90.00
#
_symmetry.space_group_name_H-M   'P 1'
#
loop_
_entity.id
_entity.type
_entity.pdbx_description
1 polymer ?
#
loop_
_entity_poly.entity_id
_entity_poly.type
_entity_poly.pdbx_seq_one_letter_code
_entity_poly.pdbx_strand_id
1 'polypeptide(L)'
;QSSIGCAVCCLLLLQPVVCRSYVYHYIGCYVDNPDKARDLTGLRGILKLGSLDVGAKHGVIRSHHMTAEFCSNACSLGGFAYFGLQYSSECFCGASYGSYGAASSGCDMLCSGSSKQYCGGALRNSVFAIQYQVAKGLPETSTINFRPSRQTYWTANVNNVIQCSFSCNSSCQAFIYSQLKSVCYLLSFALVPREIGTIDGVFLIRK
;
A
#
# COMPACT_ATOMS: atom_id res chain seq x y z
N GLN A 1 5.63 -15.18 -6.26
CA GLN A 1 6.37 -15.67 -5.07
C GLN A 1 5.45 -15.55 -3.85
N SER A 2 5.51 -16.49 -2.89
CA SER A 2 4.69 -16.43 -1.66
C SER A 2 5.43 -15.68 -0.57
N SER A 3 4.77 -14.76 0.14
CA SER A 3 5.40 -13.92 1.16
C SER A 3 4.44 -13.60 2.30
N ILE A 4 5.01 -13.34 3.48
CA ILE A 4 4.25 -13.06 4.69
C ILE A 4 4.72 -11.70 5.22
N GLY A 5 3.85 -10.71 5.14
CA GLY A 5 4.09 -9.38 5.71
C GLY A 5 3.60 -9.35 7.15
N CYS A 6 4.51 -9.33 8.12
CA CYS A 6 4.14 -9.26 9.54
C CYS A 6 4.47 -7.87 10.10
N ALA A 7 3.51 -7.26 10.78
CA ALA A 7 3.81 -6.15 11.69
C ALA A 7 4.20 -6.74 13.04
N VAL A 8 5.45 -6.53 13.48
CA VAL A 8 5.88 -6.94 14.83
C VAL A 8 5.20 -6.00 15.82
N CYS A 9 4.08 -6.44 16.40
CA CYS A 9 3.51 -5.78 17.58
C CYS A 9 4.34 -6.20 18.79
N CYS A 10 5.49 -5.54 18.96
CA CYS A 10 6.33 -5.74 20.13
C CYS A 10 5.59 -5.14 21.32
N LEU A 11 5.05 -5.98 22.22
CA LEU A 11 4.93 -5.75 23.66
C LEU A 11 4.33 -7.01 24.34
N LEU A 12 5.24 -7.88 24.78
CA LEU A 12 5.20 -8.69 26.02
C LEU A 12 3.99 -9.55 26.44
N LEU A 13 2.88 -9.66 25.72
CA LEU A 13 1.83 -10.63 26.10
C LEU A 13 1.21 -11.30 24.87
N LEU A 14 1.18 -12.64 24.90
CA LEU A 14 0.53 -13.62 24.01
C LEU A 14 -0.64 -13.09 23.13
N GLN A 15 -0.34 -12.33 22.08
CA GLN A 15 -1.30 -12.00 21.03
C GLN A 15 -0.81 -12.53 19.67
N PRO A 16 -1.72 -13.00 18.82
CA PRO A 16 -1.36 -13.58 17.53
C PRO A 16 -0.62 -12.52 16.70
N VAL A 17 0.53 -12.91 16.14
CA VAL A 17 1.24 -12.10 15.16
C VAL A 17 0.29 -11.89 13.98
N VAL A 18 -0.18 -10.65 13.78
CA VAL A 18 -1.01 -10.33 12.63
C VAL A 18 -0.11 -10.28 11.40
N CYS A 19 -0.01 -11.42 10.74
CA CYS A 19 0.69 -11.58 9.49
C CYS A 19 -0.32 -11.58 8.34
N ARG A 20 -0.17 -10.65 7.40
CA ARG A 20 -0.93 -10.66 6.16
C ARG A 20 -0.24 -11.63 5.21
N SER A 21 -0.88 -12.76 4.93
CA SER A 21 -0.43 -13.68 3.89
C SER A 21 -0.79 -13.10 2.53
N TYR A 22 0.18 -13.06 1.61
CA TYR A 22 -0.05 -12.61 0.26
C TYR A 22 0.92 -13.28 -0.72
N VAL A 23 0.54 -13.26 -1.98
CA VAL A 23 1.45 -13.59 -3.08
C VAL A 23 1.58 -12.39 -3.99
N TYR A 24 2.68 -12.29 -4.72
CA TYR A 24 2.83 -11.29 -5.76
C TYR A 24 3.29 -11.89 -7.08
N HIS A 25 2.93 -11.23 -8.16
CA HIS A 25 3.30 -11.60 -9.53
C HIS A 25 3.72 -10.35 -10.32
N TYR A 26 4.71 -10.53 -11.18
CA TYR A 26 5.19 -9.49 -12.08
C TYR A 26 4.16 -9.21 -13.16
N ILE A 27 3.89 -7.92 -13.39
CA ILE A 27 2.95 -7.46 -14.43
C ILE A 27 3.72 -7.05 -15.67
N GLY A 28 4.77 -6.22 -15.51
CA GLY A 28 5.51 -5.68 -16.65
C GLY A 28 6.32 -4.45 -16.31
N CYS A 29 6.92 -3.88 -17.36
CA CYS A 29 7.70 -2.66 -17.30
C CYS A 29 6.83 -1.46 -17.69
N TYR A 30 6.87 -0.39 -16.91
CA TYR A 30 6.03 0.79 -17.12
C TYR A 30 6.86 2.07 -17.08
N VAL A 31 6.44 3.07 -17.86
CA VAL A 31 7.07 4.38 -17.88
C VAL A 31 6.75 5.11 -16.57
N ASP A 32 7.77 5.76 -16.00
CA ASP A 32 7.59 6.70 -14.90
C ASP A 32 8.02 8.12 -15.34
N ASN A 33 7.46 9.14 -14.71
CA ASN A 33 7.75 10.53 -15.07
C ASN A 33 7.80 11.41 -13.80
N PRO A 34 9.00 11.89 -13.40
CA PRO A 34 9.16 12.75 -12.23
C PRO A 34 8.77 14.21 -12.48
N ASP A 35 8.79 14.66 -13.73
CA ASP A 35 8.48 16.05 -14.12
C ASP A 35 6.98 16.34 -14.12
N LYS A 36 6.16 15.29 -14.21
CA LYS A 36 4.72 15.34 -14.00
C LYS A 36 4.39 14.88 -12.57
N ALA A 37 3.96 13.64 -12.42
CA ALA A 37 3.74 12.98 -11.14
C ALA A 37 4.23 11.55 -11.24
N ARG A 38 5.02 11.08 -10.26
CA ARG A 38 5.46 9.68 -10.26
C ARG A 38 4.27 8.73 -10.34
N ASP A 39 4.45 7.57 -10.96
CA ASP A 39 3.48 6.48 -10.87
C ASP A 39 3.55 5.81 -9.48
N LEU A 40 2.54 5.01 -9.10
CA LEU A 40 2.50 4.33 -7.79
C LEU A 40 2.68 5.31 -6.61
N THR A 41 1.83 6.32 -6.52
CA THR A 41 1.92 7.42 -5.54
C THR A 41 1.35 7.11 -4.15
N GLY A 42 1.05 5.85 -3.85
CA GLY A 42 0.35 5.43 -2.64
C GLY A 42 1.07 5.79 -1.34
N LEU A 43 2.37 6.06 -1.38
CA LEU A 43 3.14 6.49 -0.22
C LEU A 43 3.34 8.01 -0.11
N ARG A 44 2.78 8.81 -1.02
CA ARG A 44 2.99 10.27 -1.01
C ARG A 44 2.39 10.88 0.25
N GLY A 45 3.18 11.71 0.95
CA GLY A 45 2.78 12.34 2.22
C GLY A 45 2.87 11.43 3.45
N ILE A 46 3.26 10.16 3.27
CA ILE A 46 3.61 9.25 4.37
C ILE A 46 5.09 9.45 4.67
N LEU A 47 5.43 9.61 5.96
CA LEU A 47 6.82 9.76 6.41
C LEU A 47 7.39 8.46 6.98
N LYS A 48 6.52 7.60 7.52
CA LYS A 48 6.90 6.28 8.05
C LYS A 48 5.85 5.23 7.74
N LEU A 49 6.31 4.04 7.36
CA LEU A 49 5.49 2.84 7.17
C LEU A 49 6.04 1.72 8.05
N GLY A 50 5.42 1.50 9.21
CA GLY A 50 6.05 0.71 10.28
C GLY A 50 7.37 1.34 10.70
N SER A 51 8.45 0.58 10.65
CA SER A 51 9.81 1.05 10.95
C SER A 51 10.54 1.64 9.73
N LEU A 52 9.91 1.67 8.56
CA LEU A 52 10.53 2.15 7.31
C LEU A 52 10.30 3.64 7.14
N ASP A 53 11.36 4.39 6.83
CA ASP A 53 11.25 5.80 6.45
C ASP A 53 10.82 5.93 4.98
N VAL A 54 9.90 6.87 4.74
CA VAL A 54 9.30 7.13 3.43
C VAL A 54 9.64 8.56 3.02
N GLY A 55 10.21 8.73 1.82
CA GLY A 55 10.56 10.04 1.30
C GLY A 55 9.33 10.92 1.06
N ALA A 56 9.19 12.00 1.84
CA ALA A 56 8.00 12.85 1.89
C ALA A 56 7.49 13.37 0.53
N LYS A 57 8.41 13.75 -0.37
CA LYS A 57 8.08 14.43 -1.64
C LYS A 57 7.42 13.50 -2.67
N HIS A 58 7.91 12.26 -2.76
CA HIS A 58 7.52 11.33 -3.82
C HIS A 58 6.97 10.00 -3.30
N GLY A 59 6.98 9.75 -1.99
CA GLY A 59 6.51 8.50 -1.41
C GLY A 59 7.40 7.31 -1.79
N VAL A 60 8.71 7.43 -1.55
CA VAL A 60 9.69 6.42 -1.98
C VAL A 60 10.36 5.81 -0.77
N ILE A 61 10.40 4.48 -0.71
CA ILE A 61 11.24 3.74 0.22
C ILE A 61 12.54 3.40 -0.51
N ARG A 62 13.68 3.73 0.08
CA ARG A 62 15.01 3.43 -0.48
C ARG A 62 15.75 2.44 0.40
N SER A 63 16.43 1.49 -0.22
CA SER A 63 17.22 0.48 0.52
C SER A 63 18.39 -0.04 -0.31
N HIS A 64 19.53 -0.27 0.35
CA HIS A 64 20.66 -1.02 -0.21
C HIS A 64 20.39 -2.53 -0.27
N HIS A 65 19.35 -3.00 0.40
CA HIS A 65 18.90 -4.39 0.41
C HIS A 65 17.59 -4.56 -0.37
N MET A 66 17.38 -3.75 -1.41
CA MET A 66 16.12 -3.80 -2.16
C MET A 66 16.00 -5.13 -2.90
N THR A 67 14.83 -5.75 -2.81
CA THR A 67 14.40 -6.90 -3.60
C THR A 67 12.90 -6.78 -3.86
N ALA A 68 12.35 -7.61 -4.75
CA ALA A 68 10.91 -7.66 -4.94
C ALA A 68 10.17 -8.04 -3.64
N GLU A 69 10.72 -8.96 -2.85
CA GLU A 69 10.17 -9.37 -1.56
C GLU A 69 10.22 -8.25 -0.51
N PHE A 70 11.31 -7.47 -0.47
CA PHE A 70 11.40 -6.34 0.44
C PHE A 70 10.31 -5.31 0.13
N CYS A 71 10.19 -4.92 -1.13
CA CYS A 71 9.21 -3.91 -1.53
C CYS A 71 7.77 -4.42 -1.39
N SER A 72 7.50 -5.67 -1.76
CA SER A 72 6.19 -6.28 -1.56
C SER A 72 5.80 -6.30 -0.08
N ASN A 73 6.74 -6.62 0.82
CA ASN A 73 6.50 -6.63 2.26
C ASN A 73 6.16 -5.22 2.74
N ALA A 74 6.95 -4.21 2.36
CA ALA A 74 6.67 -2.83 2.71
C ALA A 74 5.28 -2.41 2.24
N CYS A 75 4.95 -2.61 0.97
CA CYS A 75 3.66 -2.22 0.41
C CYS A 75 2.48 -3.04 0.98
N SER A 76 2.72 -4.28 1.41
CA SER A 76 1.71 -5.09 2.08
C SER A 76 1.29 -4.54 3.45
N LEU A 77 2.21 -3.86 4.16
CA LEU A 77 1.89 -3.19 5.43
C LEU A 77 0.87 -2.08 5.22
N GLY A 78 0.98 -1.34 4.11
CA GLY A 78 0.01 -0.29 3.75
C GLY A 78 -1.25 -0.82 3.06
N GLY A 79 -1.33 -2.12 2.79
CA GLY A 79 -2.47 -2.75 2.11
C GLY A 79 -2.60 -2.41 0.63
N PHE A 80 -1.54 -1.95 -0.02
CA PHE A 80 -1.57 -1.55 -1.43
C PHE A 80 -1.81 -2.74 -2.38
N ALA A 81 -2.47 -2.48 -3.50
CA ALA A 81 -2.74 -3.50 -4.53
C ALA A 81 -1.54 -3.76 -5.44
N TYR A 82 -0.66 -2.76 -5.59
CA TYR A 82 0.49 -2.81 -6.48
C TYR A 82 1.73 -2.26 -5.80
N PHE A 83 2.88 -2.74 -6.26
CA PHE A 83 4.17 -2.12 -5.96
C PHE A 83 5.02 -2.03 -7.22
N GLY A 84 6.00 -1.13 -7.19
CA GLY A 84 6.97 -0.97 -8.26
C GLY A 84 8.36 -0.78 -7.73
N LEU A 85 9.31 -1.35 -8.47
CA LEU A 85 10.74 -1.21 -8.22
C LEU A 85 11.33 -0.30 -9.29
N GLN A 86 12.18 0.64 -8.88
CA GLN A 86 12.91 1.53 -9.78
C GLN A 86 14.36 1.68 -9.35
N TYR A 87 15.24 1.92 -10.32
CA TYR A 87 16.61 2.37 -10.09
C TYR A 87 17.39 1.51 -9.08
N SER A 88 17.25 0.19 -9.19
CA SER A 88 17.83 -0.85 -8.33
C SER A 88 17.41 -0.86 -6.86
N SER A 89 17.01 0.28 -6.30
CA SER A 89 17.00 0.52 -4.85
C SER A 89 15.76 1.25 -4.35
N GLU A 90 14.86 1.63 -5.25
CA GLU A 90 13.65 2.39 -4.94
C GLU A 90 12.41 1.50 -4.98
N CYS A 91 11.52 1.71 -4.01
CA CYS A 91 10.25 1.01 -3.88
C CYS A 91 9.11 2.03 -3.79
N PHE A 92 8.08 1.75 -4.59
CA PHE A 92 6.85 2.53 -4.70
C PHE A 92 5.66 1.60 -4.44
N CYS A 93 4.60 2.13 -3.82
CA CYS A 93 3.37 1.39 -3.58
C CYS A 93 2.18 2.16 -4.16
N GLY A 94 1.16 1.49 -4.66
CA GLY A 94 -0.02 2.17 -5.19
C GLY A 94 -1.27 1.31 -5.24
N ALA A 95 -2.42 1.96 -5.31
CA ALA A 95 -3.68 1.33 -5.68
C ALA A 95 -3.89 1.23 -7.19
N SER A 96 -3.07 1.93 -7.97
CA SER A 96 -3.05 1.88 -9.42
C SER A 96 -1.61 2.05 -9.92
N TYR A 97 -1.42 1.73 -11.20
CA TYR A 97 -0.16 1.84 -11.92
C TYR A 97 -0.45 2.13 -13.40
N GLY A 98 0.59 2.42 -14.17
CA GLY A 98 0.52 2.53 -15.62
C GLY A 98 0.03 3.89 -16.12
N SER A 99 0.13 4.93 -15.28
CA SER A 99 -0.30 6.29 -15.62
C SER A 99 0.34 6.85 -16.91
N TYR A 100 1.49 6.30 -17.31
CA TYR A 100 2.23 6.67 -18.51
C TYR A 100 2.36 5.55 -19.54
N GLY A 101 1.61 4.46 -19.36
CA GLY A 101 1.64 3.30 -20.24
C GLY A 101 2.82 2.35 -20.03
N ALA A 102 2.75 1.22 -20.72
CA ALA A 102 3.78 0.19 -20.70
C ALA A 102 5.04 0.66 -21.44
N ALA A 103 6.20 0.22 -20.95
CA ALA A 103 7.48 0.39 -21.61
C ALA A 103 7.91 -0.96 -22.21
N SER A 104 8.43 -0.93 -23.44
CA SER A 104 8.96 -2.12 -24.10
C SER A 104 10.32 -2.58 -23.55
N SER A 105 11.05 -1.69 -22.86
CA SER A 105 12.39 -1.96 -22.32
C SER A 105 12.77 -0.99 -21.19
N GLY A 106 13.92 -1.25 -20.56
CA GLY A 106 14.53 -0.40 -19.53
C GLY A 106 14.19 -0.78 -18.08
N CYS A 107 13.59 -1.96 -17.86
CA CYS A 107 13.43 -2.56 -16.53
C CYS A 107 14.45 -3.68 -16.30
N ASP A 108 15.72 -3.36 -16.51
CA ASP A 108 16.85 -4.30 -16.58
C ASP A 108 17.95 -4.02 -15.55
N MET A 109 17.75 -3.05 -14.64
CA MET A 109 18.68 -2.83 -13.54
C MET A 109 18.50 -3.90 -12.46
N LEU A 110 19.59 -4.54 -12.06
CA LEU A 110 19.58 -5.51 -10.97
C LEU A 110 19.22 -4.86 -9.63
N CYS A 111 18.53 -5.59 -8.78
CA CYS A 111 18.19 -5.14 -7.43
C CYS A 111 19.44 -4.95 -6.56
N SER A 112 19.46 -3.89 -5.75
CA SER A 112 20.60 -3.59 -4.85
C SER A 112 20.83 -4.68 -3.80
N GLY A 113 19.77 -5.38 -3.38
CA GLY A 113 19.82 -6.50 -2.46
C GLY A 113 19.88 -7.88 -3.12
N SER A 114 19.82 -7.97 -4.47
CA SER A 114 19.85 -9.26 -5.18
C SER A 114 20.26 -9.11 -6.64
N SER A 115 21.36 -9.77 -7.02
CA SER A 115 21.82 -9.85 -8.41
C SER A 115 21.01 -10.83 -9.29
N LYS A 116 19.98 -11.46 -8.73
CA LYS A 116 19.13 -12.43 -9.43
C LYS A 116 17.76 -11.88 -9.83
N GLN A 117 17.47 -10.62 -9.49
CA GLN A 117 16.18 -9.98 -9.73
C GLN A 117 16.40 -8.62 -10.38
N TYR A 118 15.46 -8.20 -11.23
CA TYR A 118 15.42 -6.87 -11.82
C TYR A 118 14.51 -5.94 -11.01
N CYS A 119 15.01 -4.74 -10.71
CA CYS A 119 14.36 -3.70 -9.92
C CYS A 119 14.16 -2.41 -10.74
N GLY A 120 13.50 -2.56 -11.90
CA GLY A 120 13.18 -1.46 -12.81
C GLY A 120 14.41 -0.91 -13.52
N GLY A 121 14.38 0.38 -13.80
CA GLY A 121 15.51 1.12 -14.35
C GLY A 121 15.31 2.63 -14.22
N ALA A 122 16.10 3.43 -14.91
CA ALA A 122 15.95 4.89 -14.86
C ALA A 122 14.59 5.31 -15.43
N LEU A 123 13.70 5.84 -14.57
CA LEU A 123 12.32 6.22 -14.92
C LEU A 123 11.50 5.07 -15.53
N ARG A 124 11.77 3.84 -15.07
CA ARG A 124 11.12 2.61 -15.51
C ARG A 124 10.77 1.76 -14.31
N ASN A 125 9.49 1.49 -14.11
CA ASN A 125 8.99 0.71 -13.00
C ASN A 125 8.81 -0.75 -13.41
N SER A 126 9.50 -1.67 -12.75
CA SER A 126 9.08 -3.07 -12.73
C SER A 126 7.88 -3.18 -11.80
N VAL A 127 6.68 -3.37 -12.35
CA VAL A 127 5.41 -3.34 -11.60
C VAL A 127 4.94 -4.76 -11.27
N PHE A 128 4.42 -4.92 -10.06
CA PHE A 128 3.91 -6.18 -9.53
C PHE A 128 2.54 -5.96 -8.88
N ALA A 129 1.66 -6.95 -8.98
CA ALA A 129 0.41 -6.99 -8.23
C ALA A 129 0.55 -7.81 -6.95
N ILE A 130 -0.09 -7.34 -5.88
CA ILE A 130 -0.21 -8.01 -4.59
C ILE A 130 -1.60 -8.66 -4.52
N GLN A 131 -1.63 -9.96 -4.28
CA GLN A 131 -2.84 -10.73 -4.03
C GLN A 131 -2.86 -11.20 -2.58
N TYR A 132 -3.65 -10.53 -1.75
CA TYR A 132 -3.85 -10.90 -0.35
C TYR A 132 -4.66 -12.18 -0.24
N GLN A 133 -4.14 -13.14 0.51
CA GLN A 133 -4.85 -14.38 0.81
C GLN A 133 -5.78 -14.11 2.00
N VAL A 134 -7.09 -14.11 1.75
CA VAL A 134 -8.08 -13.93 2.81
C VAL A 134 -8.15 -15.21 3.64
N ALA A 135 -7.67 -15.15 4.88
CA ALA A 135 -7.99 -16.19 5.86
C ALA A 135 -9.50 -16.15 6.12
N LYS A 136 -10.22 -17.21 5.75
CA LYS A 136 -11.64 -17.36 6.13
C LYS A 136 -11.73 -17.35 7.67
N GLY A 137 -12.34 -16.32 8.23
CA GLY A 137 -12.77 -16.30 9.64
C GLY A 137 -11.98 -15.47 10.65
N LEU A 138 -11.19 -14.46 10.24
CA LEU A 138 -10.59 -13.51 11.21
C LEU A 138 -11.37 -12.18 11.25
N PRO A 139 -11.59 -11.56 12.43
CA PRO A 139 -12.16 -10.22 12.52
C PRO A 139 -11.23 -9.20 11.86
N GLU A 140 -11.76 -8.46 10.89
CA GLU A 140 -11.10 -7.32 10.26
C GLU A 140 -10.96 -6.17 11.27
N THR A 141 -9.80 -6.02 11.89
CA THR A 141 -9.23 -4.71 12.26
C THR A 141 -7.84 -4.92 12.82
N SER A 142 -6.82 -4.50 12.08
CA SER A 142 -5.43 -4.49 12.54
C SER A 142 -4.94 -3.05 12.43
N THR A 143 -5.00 -2.31 13.53
CA THR A 143 -4.43 -0.96 13.61
C THR A 143 -2.91 -1.06 13.64
N ILE A 144 -2.25 -0.87 12.49
CA ILE A 144 -0.80 -0.64 12.49
C ILE A 144 -0.52 0.78 12.99
N ASN A 145 0.63 0.97 13.63
CA ASN A 145 1.09 2.28 14.10
C ASN A 145 1.47 3.18 12.91
N PHE A 146 0.46 3.81 12.32
CA PHE A 146 0.59 4.75 11.22
C PHE A 146 0.51 6.19 11.76
N ARG A 147 1.55 7.00 11.53
CA ARG A 147 1.58 8.43 11.88
C ARG A 147 1.60 9.26 10.59
N PRO A 148 0.44 9.73 10.11
CA PRO A 148 0.41 10.52 8.90
C PRO A 148 0.85 11.97 9.17
N SER A 149 1.43 12.63 8.15
CA SER A 149 1.79 14.05 8.23
C SER A 149 0.60 15.01 8.11
N ARG A 150 -0.55 14.49 7.64
CA ARG A 150 -1.85 15.17 7.44
C ARG A 150 -2.99 14.18 7.65
N GLN A 151 -4.23 14.64 7.73
CA GLN A 151 -5.39 13.75 7.80
C GLN A 151 -5.47 12.88 6.53
N THR A 152 -5.49 11.55 6.69
CA THR A 152 -5.51 10.57 5.58
C THR A 152 -6.88 9.95 5.37
N TYR A 153 -7.91 10.52 6.00
CA TYR A 153 -9.30 10.16 5.81
C TYR A 153 -10.15 11.42 5.76
N TRP A 154 -11.33 11.32 5.14
CA TRP A 154 -12.36 12.34 5.19
C TRP A 154 -13.71 11.68 5.44
N THR A 155 -14.69 12.47 5.84
CA THR A 155 -16.03 11.95 6.16
C THR A 155 -17.06 12.38 5.14
N ALA A 156 -18.00 11.49 4.84
CA ALA A 156 -19.21 11.77 4.09
C ALA A 156 -20.44 11.29 4.87
N ASN A 157 -21.49 12.10 4.91
CA ASN A 157 -22.75 11.69 5.50
C ASN A 157 -23.49 10.82 4.48
N VAL A 158 -23.75 9.55 4.84
CA VAL A 158 -24.40 8.58 3.96
C VAL A 158 -25.29 7.66 4.79
N ASN A 159 -26.29 7.08 4.15
CA ASN A 159 -27.38 6.42 4.85
C ASN A 159 -27.20 4.89 4.90
N ASN A 160 -26.24 4.37 4.14
CA ASN A 160 -25.92 2.95 4.08
C ASN A 160 -24.53 2.71 3.46
N VAL A 161 -24.07 1.45 3.57
CA VAL A 161 -22.77 0.99 3.08
C VAL A 161 -22.62 1.13 1.56
N ILE A 162 -23.71 1.04 0.79
CA ILE A 162 -23.68 1.14 -0.68
C ILE A 162 -23.35 2.59 -1.09
N GLN A 163 -23.99 3.58 -0.47
CA GLN A 163 -23.67 5.00 -0.69
C GLN A 163 -22.25 5.35 -0.24
N CYS A 164 -21.78 4.75 0.86
CA CYS A 164 -20.39 4.87 1.30
C CYS A 164 -19.41 4.35 0.22
N SER A 165 -19.73 3.19 -0.38
CA SER A 165 -18.95 2.63 -1.48
C SER A 165 -18.91 3.53 -2.71
N PHE A 166 -20.04 4.14 -3.09
CA PHE A 166 -20.08 5.08 -4.22
C PHE A 166 -19.31 6.37 -3.94
N SER A 167 -19.23 6.79 -2.67
CA SER A 167 -18.46 7.96 -2.25
C SER A 167 -16.95 7.70 -2.26
N CYS A 168 -16.54 6.43 -2.23
CA CYS A 168 -15.15 6.01 -2.36
C CYS A 168 -14.70 6.04 -3.83
N ASN A 169 -14.33 7.24 -4.30
CA ASN A 169 -13.84 7.48 -5.66
C ASN A 169 -12.33 7.21 -5.80
N SER A 170 -11.69 7.63 -6.91
CA SER A 170 -10.25 7.44 -7.22
C SER A 170 -9.29 7.78 -6.07
N SER A 171 -9.62 8.76 -5.23
CA SER A 171 -8.78 9.19 -4.11
C SER A 171 -8.95 8.33 -2.84
N CYS A 172 -9.99 7.48 -2.81
CA CYS A 172 -10.32 6.59 -1.70
C CYS A 172 -9.96 5.14 -2.05
N GLN A 173 -9.23 4.46 -1.18
CA GLN A 173 -8.80 3.07 -1.37
C GLN A 173 -9.56 2.10 -0.47
N ALA A 174 -10.10 2.57 0.64
CA ALA A 174 -10.99 1.82 1.51
C ALA A 174 -11.89 2.78 2.28
N PHE A 175 -12.90 2.27 2.94
CA PHE A 175 -13.78 3.07 3.77
C PHE A 175 -14.27 2.30 4.99
N ILE A 176 -14.67 3.03 6.03
CA ILE A 176 -15.40 2.49 7.18
C ILE A 176 -16.79 3.12 7.18
N TYR A 177 -17.84 2.31 7.09
CA TYR A 177 -19.22 2.79 7.28
C TYR A 177 -19.68 2.53 8.71
N SER A 178 -19.90 3.60 9.48
CA SER A 178 -20.50 3.51 10.81
C SER A 178 -22.02 3.67 10.71
N GLN A 179 -22.75 2.57 10.79
CA GLN A 179 -24.22 2.59 10.74
C GLN A 179 -24.82 3.39 11.90
N LEU A 180 -24.21 3.30 13.09
CA LEU A 180 -24.63 4.06 14.28
C LEU A 180 -24.55 5.57 14.07
N LYS A 181 -23.56 6.04 13.32
CA LYS A 181 -23.33 7.47 13.07
C LYS A 181 -23.89 7.95 11.73
N SER A 182 -24.28 7.05 10.82
CA SER A 182 -24.58 7.37 9.42
C SER A 182 -23.45 8.17 8.75
N VAL A 183 -22.20 7.80 9.05
CA VAL A 183 -20.99 8.44 8.53
C VAL A 183 -20.12 7.41 7.83
N CYS A 184 -19.64 7.78 6.65
CA CYS A 184 -18.63 7.09 5.87
C CYS A 184 -17.27 7.74 6.10
N TYR A 185 -16.31 7.00 6.63
CA TYR A 185 -14.93 7.42 6.76
C TYR A 185 -14.17 6.89 5.54
N LEU A 186 -13.95 7.77 4.56
CA LEU A 186 -13.27 7.47 3.30
C LEU A 186 -11.78 7.58 3.53
N LEU A 187 -11.05 6.50 3.28
CA LEU A 187 -9.64 6.36 3.58
C LEU A 187 -8.83 6.53 2.32
N SER A 188 -7.79 7.34 2.40
CA SER A 188 -6.81 7.49 1.32
C SER A 188 -6.07 6.18 1.04
N PHE A 189 -6.13 5.20 1.96
CA PHE A 189 -5.39 3.93 1.93
C PHE A 189 -6.28 2.76 2.36
N ALA A 190 -5.93 1.54 1.95
CA ALA A 190 -6.58 0.31 2.41
C ALA A 190 -6.16 -0.10 3.84
N LEU A 191 -6.07 0.89 4.71
CA LEU A 191 -5.59 0.79 6.08
C LEU A 191 -6.32 1.80 6.96
N VAL A 192 -6.75 1.35 8.14
CA VAL A 192 -7.40 2.20 9.13
C VAL A 192 -6.36 2.98 9.95
N PRO A 193 -6.34 4.33 9.89
CA PRO A 193 -5.52 5.16 10.76
C PRO A 193 -5.89 4.94 12.24
N ARG A 194 -4.92 5.08 13.15
CA ARG A 194 -5.12 4.83 14.58
C ARG A 194 -6.21 5.73 15.16
N GLU A 195 -6.33 6.95 14.67
CA GLU A 195 -7.29 7.97 15.11
C GLU A 195 -8.75 7.50 14.97
N ILE A 196 -9.00 6.60 14.02
CA ILE A 196 -10.33 6.05 13.74
C ILE A 196 -10.38 4.52 13.87
N GLY A 197 -9.34 3.92 14.46
CA GLY A 197 -9.23 2.47 14.64
C GLY A 197 -10.23 1.87 15.61
N THR A 198 -10.91 2.69 16.41
CA THR A 198 -11.93 2.28 17.39
C THR A 198 -13.36 2.59 16.91
N ILE A 199 -13.53 3.02 15.66
CA ILE A 199 -14.86 3.33 15.12
C ILE A 199 -15.59 2.03 14.83
N ASP A 200 -16.75 1.84 15.48
CA ASP A 200 -17.69 0.78 15.14
C ASP A 200 -18.25 1.01 13.73
N GLY A 201 -17.87 0.12 12.81
CA GLY A 201 -18.29 0.20 11.42
C GLY A 201 -17.72 -0.93 10.57
N VAL A 202 -18.27 -1.07 9.36
CA VAL A 202 -17.81 -2.07 8.38
C VAL A 202 -16.66 -1.47 7.57
N PHE A 203 -15.48 -2.08 7.64
CA PHE A 203 -14.33 -1.73 6.81
C PHE A 203 -14.41 -2.47 5.48
N LEU A 204 -14.30 -1.74 4.37
CA LEU A 204 -14.30 -2.33 3.03
C LEU A 204 -13.21 -1.70 2.17
N ILE A 205 -12.47 -2.54 1.45
CA ILE A 205 -11.47 -2.11 0.47
C ILE A 205 -12.17 -1.91 -0.88
N ARG A 206 -11.91 -0.77 -1.52
CA ARG A 206 -12.37 -0.52 -2.88
C ARG A 206 -11.62 -1.44 -3.83
N LYS A 207 -12.37 -2.26 -4.57
CA LYS A 207 -11.84 -3.12 -5.64
C LYS A 207 -11.64 -2.35 -6.93
#